data_AF-A0A256Z3K4-F1
#
_entry.id   AF-A0A256Z3K4-F1
#
_cell.length_a   1.000
_cell.length_b   1.000
_cell.length_c   1.000
_cell.angle_alpha   90.00
_cell.angle_beta   90.00
_cell.angle_gamma   90.00
#
_symmetry.space_group_name_H-M   'P 1'
#
loop_
_entity.id
_entity.type
_entity.pdbx_description
1 polymer ?
#
loop_
_entity_poly.entity_id
_entity_poly.type
_entity_poly.pdbx_seq_one_letter_code
_entity_poly.pdbx_strand_id
1 'polypeptide(L)'
;MKPIDVTFRYDGTSASAGKVKLLIKACIVEDVEFEVPAEYGYLLLRPDKSETAWKFLEELNKAQLLNFAKTALLKEAVDRGFTRAWRRLEEFKAEAPNGEPRFYSSPRYMLSGQCEPEWKADEDYVIITDGSSAFKFTLSRGFKVDLPLNVYCNPEDSRRYSLTPQTFKEAAEHVSEFFPFIKELCEADYYITRPRGELCFNKFFEDREEAYKLLREIRRDVARRKRRDEIFDTLRAKGILEFKAGFLVYNPSFSWRRSVFYVTRNGEVYALDYEKITKLKEVVRRCVEKGKVPEMLKPVDNDRTLREIARLVGKVKPELALVISP
;
A
#
# COMPACT_ATOMS: atom_id res chain seq x y z
N MET A 1 17.52 35.02 -19.81
CA MET A 1 17.00 35.30 -21.17
C MET A 1 15.56 35.76 -21.06
N LYS A 2 15.11 36.69 -21.91
CA LYS A 2 13.69 37.06 -21.97
C LYS A 2 12.93 36.01 -22.80
N PRO A 3 11.70 35.63 -22.42
CA PRO A 3 10.87 34.75 -23.24
C PRO A 3 10.58 35.40 -24.60
N ILE A 4 10.45 34.58 -25.64
CA ILE A 4 10.04 34.99 -26.99
C ILE A 4 8.82 34.16 -27.41
N ASP A 5 7.87 34.80 -28.08
CA ASP A 5 6.68 34.12 -28.60
C ASP A 5 6.97 33.57 -30.00
N VAL A 6 6.74 32.27 -30.20
CA VAL A 6 6.96 31.58 -31.47
C VAL A 6 5.73 30.72 -31.80
N THR A 7 5.20 30.87 -33.01
CA THR A 7 4.09 30.04 -33.49
C THR A 7 4.60 28.73 -34.08
N PHE A 8 4.07 27.61 -33.61
CA PHE A 8 4.38 26.27 -34.12
C PHE A 8 3.16 25.65 -34.81
N ARG A 9 3.40 24.82 -35.83
CA ARG A 9 2.42 23.85 -36.32
C ARG A 9 2.54 22.57 -35.52
N TYR A 10 1.43 22.14 -34.92
CA TYR A 10 1.36 20.94 -34.09
C TYR A 10 0.55 19.85 -34.79
N ASP A 11 1.07 18.63 -34.83
CA ASP A 11 0.45 17.47 -35.50
C ASP A 11 0.05 16.34 -34.53
N GLY A 12 0.14 16.57 -33.22
CA GLY A 12 -0.09 15.55 -32.19
C GLY A 12 1.19 14.90 -31.67
N THR A 13 2.23 14.78 -32.49
CA THR A 13 3.50 14.12 -32.12
C THR A 13 4.69 15.07 -32.14
N SER A 14 4.59 16.17 -32.88
CA SER A 14 5.66 17.13 -33.08
C SER A 14 5.15 18.55 -33.31
N ALA A 15 5.95 19.53 -32.90
CA ALA A 15 5.75 20.95 -33.16
C ALA A 15 6.83 21.44 -34.13
N SER A 16 6.45 22.17 -35.18
CA SER A 16 7.38 22.63 -36.22
C SER A 16 7.26 24.12 -36.53
N ALA A 17 8.41 24.77 -36.74
CA ALA A 17 8.52 26.17 -37.17
C ALA A 17 9.71 26.29 -38.14
N GLY A 18 9.42 26.52 -39.43
CA GLY A 18 10.45 26.53 -40.48
C GLY A 18 11.18 25.18 -40.57
N LYS A 19 12.50 25.19 -40.38
CA LYS A 19 13.36 23.98 -40.38
C LYS A 19 13.52 23.34 -39.00
N VAL A 20 12.94 23.92 -37.95
CA VAL A 20 13.03 23.40 -36.58
C VAL A 20 11.83 22.48 -36.32
N LYS A 21 12.12 21.28 -35.80
CA LYS A 21 11.12 20.30 -35.37
C LYS A 21 11.41 19.89 -33.93
N LEU A 22 10.40 19.99 -33.07
CA LEU A 22 10.44 19.57 -31.68
C LEU A 22 9.54 18.33 -31.52
N LEU A 23 10.06 17.28 -30.89
CA LEU A 23 9.27 16.08 -30.57
C LEU A 23 8.51 16.30 -29.26
N ILE A 24 7.20 16.07 -29.27
CA ILE A 24 6.37 16.21 -28.08
C ILE A 24 6.37 14.89 -27.34
N LYS A 25 6.90 14.91 -26.11
CA LYS A 25 6.96 13.72 -25.24
C LYS A 25 5.78 13.59 -24.29
N ALA A 26 5.09 14.69 -24.01
CA ALA A 26 3.97 14.73 -23.08
C ALA A 26 3.04 15.89 -23.43
N CYS A 27 1.74 15.70 -23.21
CA CYS A 27 0.74 16.77 -23.17
C CYS A 27 0.27 16.90 -21.71
N ILE A 28 0.34 18.12 -21.19
CA ILE A 28 -0.15 18.45 -19.85
C ILE A 28 -1.37 19.33 -20.05
N VAL A 29 -2.48 18.92 -19.46
CA VAL A 29 -3.71 19.71 -19.38
C VAL A 29 -3.87 20.10 -17.92
N GLU A 30 -4.07 21.40 -17.66
CA GLU A 30 -4.30 21.91 -16.30
C GLU A 30 -5.50 21.19 -15.66
N ASP A 31 -5.42 20.91 -14.37
CA ASP A 31 -6.46 20.22 -13.58
C ASP A 31 -6.81 18.78 -14.01
N VAL A 32 -5.92 18.13 -14.79
CA VAL A 32 -6.02 16.72 -15.17
C VAL A 32 -4.89 15.92 -14.53
N GLU A 33 -5.23 14.99 -13.64
CA GLU A 33 -4.27 14.20 -12.85
C GLU A 33 -3.81 12.89 -13.52
N PHE A 34 -4.16 12.67 -14.79
CA PHE A 34 -3.80 11.48 -15.55
C PHE A 34 -3.14 11.84 -16.89
N GLU A 35 -2.42 10.87 -17.47
CA GLU A 35 -1.67 11.09 -18.71
C GLU A 35 -2.64 11.36 -19.87
N VAL A 36 -2.47 12.52 -20.51
CA VAL A 36 -3.13 12.87 -21.77
C VAL A 36 -2.16 12.57 -22.91
N PRO A 37 -2.50 11.64 -23.83
CA PRO A 37 -1.69 11.39 -25.01
C PRO A 37 -1.52 12.67 -25.83
N ALA A 38 -0.32 12.88 -26.39
CA ALA A 38 -0.03 14.09 -27.17
C ALA A 38 -0.99 14.21 -28.37
N GLU A 39 -1.30 13.10 -29.02
CA GLU A 39 -2.26 13.02 -30.11
C GLU A 39 -3.67 13.48 -29.70
N TYR A 40 -4.07 13.24 -28.45
CA TYR A 40 -5.33 13.76 -27.92
C TYR A 40 -5.27 15.28 -27.70
N GLY A 41 -4.12 15.81 -27.28
CA GLY A 41 -3.85 17.25 -27.22
C GLY A 41 -4.09 17.97 -28.54
N TYR A 42 -3.79 17.32 -29.68
CA TYR A 42 -4.12 17.86 -30.99
C TYR A 42 -5.63 17.97 -31.22
N LEU A 43 -6.43 17.00 -30.75
CA LEU A 43 -7.89 17.06 -30.83
C LEU A 43 -8.47 18.21 -29.98
N LEU A 44 -7.87 18.51 -28.83
CA LEU A 44 -8.27 19.63 -27.96
C LEU A 44 -8.06 21.00 -28.63
N LEU A 45 -7.00 21.13 -29.43
CA LEU A 45 -6.65 22.38 -30.12
C LEU A 45 -7.31 22.53 -31.50
N ARG A 46 -7.92 21.47 -32.03
CA ARG A 46 -8.48 21.44 -33.38
C ARG A 46 -9.91 22.02 -33.39
N PRO A 47 -10.20 23.10 -34.14
CA PRO A 47 -11.48 23.82 -34.05
C PRO A 47 -12.73 22.95 -34.21
N ASP A 48 -12.75 22.04 -35.20
CA ASP A 48 -13.91 21.18 -35.50
C ASP A 48 -14.10 19.98 -34.56
N LYS A 49 -13.17 19.75 -33.63
CA LYS A 49 -13.20 18.63 -32.67
C LYS A 49 -13.07 19.05 -31.21
N SER A 50 -12.55 20.26 -30.97
CA SER A 50 -12.21 20.79 -29.65
C SER A 50 -13.33 20.63 -28.64
N GLU A 51 -14.55 21.07 -28.95
CA GLU A 51 -15.71 20.98 -28.04
C GLU A 51 -16.00 19.53 -27.62
N THR A 52 -16.01 18.60 -28.59
CA THR A 52 -16.24 17.17 -28.28
C THR A 52 -15.10 16.58 -27.46
N ALA A 53 -13.87 16.96 -27.77
CA ALA A 53 -12.66 16.49 -27.09
C ALA A 53 -12.61 16.98 -25.63
N TRP A 54 -12.91 18.26 -25.40
CA TRP A 54 -13.00 18.83 -24.06
C TRP A 54 -14.11 18.17 -23.25
N LYS A 55 -15.32 18.02 -23.83
CA LYS A 55 -16.44 17.36 -23.17
C LYS A 55 -16.12 15.92 -22.76
N PHE A 56 -15.47 15.14 -23.63
CA PHE A 56 -15.07 13.78 -23.28
C PHE A 56 -14.01 13.73 -22.18
N LEU A 57 -13.02 14.63 -22.23
CA LEU A 57 -11.99 14.74 -21.22
C LEU A 57 -12.57 15.10 -19.84
N GLU A 58 -13.50 16.05 -19.80
CA GLU A 58 -14.21 16.44 -18.58
C GLU A 58 -14.98 15.27 -17.96
N GLU A 59 -15.70 14.49 -18.77
CA GLU A 59 -16.42 13.31 -18.28
C GLU A 59 -15.48 12.21 -17.79
N LEU A 60 -14.33 12.01 -18.43
CA LEU A 60 -13.31 11.11 -17.92
C LEU A 60 -12.69 11.60 -16.61
N ASN A 61 -12.51 12.91 -16.46
CA ASN A 61 -11.94 13.47 -15.23
C ASN A 61 -12.88 13.19 -14.04
N LYS A 62 -14.19 13.35 -14.23
CA LYS A 62 -15.23 13.06 -13.22
C LYS A 62 -15.41 11.56 -12.96
N ALA A 63 -15.09 10.69 -13.91
CA ALA A 63 -15.31 9.25 -13.78
C ALA A 63 -14.38 8.63 -12.71
N GLN A 64 -14.96 7.75 -11.88
CA GLN A 64 -14.23 6.96 -10.88
C GLN A 64 -13.53 5.75 -11.53
N LEU A 65 -12.57 6.06 -12.40
CA LEU A 65 -11.75 5.08 -13.12
C LEU A 65 -10.28 5.27 -12.76
N LEU A 66 -9.51 4.20 -12.85
CA LEU A 66 -8.05 4.23 -12.74
C LEU A 66 -7.45 5.04 -13.89
N ASN A 67 -6.38 5.78 -13.60
CA ASN A 67 -5.74 6.68 -14.57
C ASN A 67 -5.35 5.96 -15.87
N PHE A 68 -4.90 4.71 -15.80
CA PHE A 68 -4.56 3.96 -17.01
C PHE A 68 -5.78 3.77 -17.93
N ALA A 69 -6.97 3.55 -17.37
CA ALA A 69 -8.20 3.35 -18.14
C ALA A 69 -8.66 4.67 -18.76
N LYS A 70 -8.53 5.78 -18.02
CA LYS A 70 -8.78 7.14 -18.55
C LYS A 70 -7.86 7.44 -19.75
N THR A 71 -6.56 7.21 -19.60
CA THR A 71 -5.58 7.39 -20.69
C THR A 71 -5.87 6.46 -21.88
N ALA A 72 -6.25 5.20 -21.62
CA ALA A 72 -6.61 4.25 -22.68
C ALA A 72 -7.86 4.67 -23.46
N LEU A 73 -8.87 5.24 -22.79
CA LEU A 73 -10.06 5.80 -23.43
C LEU A 73 -9.74 7.03 -24.29
N LEU A 74 -8.81 7.88 -23.86
CA LEU A 74 -8.31 8.98 -24.69
C LEU A 74 -7.64 8.46 -25.96
N LYS A 75 -6.82 7.41 -25.85
CA LYS A 75 -6.20 6.75 -27.02
C LYS A 75 -7.26 6.14 -27.95
N GLU A 76 -8.25 5.46 -27.39
CA GLU A 76 -9.36 4.92 -28.20
C GLU A 76 -10.13 6.02 -28.95
N ALA A 77 -10.29 7.21 -28.34
CA ALA A 77 -10.89 8.36 -29.02
C ALA A 77 -10.03 8.88 -30.19
N VAL A 78 -8.69 8.89 -30.04
CA VAL A 78 -7.75 9.22 -31.13
C VAL A 78 -7.82 8.21 -32.25
N ASP A 79 -7.67 6.92 -31.93
CA ASP A 79 -7.46 5.86 -32.92
C ASP A 79 -8.75 5.41 -33.60
N ARG A 80 -9.87 5.44 -32.86
CA ARG A 80 -11.14 4.83 -33.27
C ARG A 80 -12.34 5.78 -33.17
N GLY A 81 -12.10 7.02 -32.77
CA GLY A 81 -13.10 8.08 -32.71
C GLY A 81 -13.92 8.10 -31.41
N PHE A 82 -14.49 9.28 -31.12
CA PHE A 82 -15.26 9.54 -29.91
C PHE A 82 -16.43 8.59 -29.69
N THR A 83 -17.19 8.23 -30.74
CA THR A 83 -18.36 7.34 -30.60
C THR A 83 -18.01 6.03 -29.91
N ARG A 84 -16.85 5.45 -30.24
CA ARG A 84 -16.41 4.18 -29.66
C ARG A 84 -15.92 4.36 -28.23
N ALA A 85 -15.15 5.42 -27.98
CA ALA A 85 -14.62 5.74 -26.66
C ALA A 85 -15.74 6.07 -25.66
N TRP A 86 -16.77 6.83 -26.07
CA TRP A 86 -17.97 7.08 -25.26
C TRP A 86 -18.72 5.81 -24.93
N ARG A 87 -18.97 4.94 -25.91
CA ARG A 87 -19.65 3.67 -25.65
C ARG A 87 -18.89 2.85 -24.60
N ARG A 88 -17.56 2.79 -24.68
CA ARG A 88 -16.72 2.10 -23.71
C ARG A 88 -16.78 2.74 -22.32
N LEU A 89 -16.77 4.07 -22.25
CA LEU A 89 -16.94 4.78 -20.98
C LEU A 89 -18.29 4.44 -20.33
N GLU A 90 -19.37 4.41 -21.11
CA GLU A 90 -20.70 4.05 -20.60
C GLU A 90 -20.78 2.57 -20.18
N GLU A 91 -20.11 1.65 -20.89
CA GLU A 91 -19.95 0.25 -20.44
C GLU A 91 -19.27 0.18 -19.06
N PHE A 92 -18.16 0.90 -18.85
CA PHE A 92 -17.49 0.94 -17.55
C PHE A 92 -18.35 1.61 -16.46
N LYS A 93 -19.12 2.64 -16.78
CA LYS A 93 -20.05 3.23 -15.81
C LYS A 93 -21.14 2.25 -15.41
N ALA A 94 -21.66 1.46 -16.35
CA ALA A 94 -22.69 0.45 -16.09
C ALA A 94 -22.17 -0.73 -15.25
N GLU A 95 -20.89 -1.09 -15.41
CA GLU A 95 -20.23 -2.20 -14.71
C GLU A 95 -19.59 -1.78 -13.38
N ALA A 96 -19.68 -0.51 -12.99
CA ALA A 96 -19.07 0.01 -11.77
C ALA A 96 -19.57 -0.74 -10.52
N PRO A 97 -18.68 -1.00 -9.54
CA PRO A 97 -19.05 -1.73 -8.34
C PRO A 97 -19.99 -0.93 -7.42
N ASN A 98 -19.94 0.41 -7.44
CA ASN A 98 -20.83 1.31 -6.68
C ASN A 98 -20.90 0.98 -5.16
N GLY A 99 -19.79 0.52 -4.58
CA GLY A 99 -19.73 0.11 -3.16
C GLY A 99 -20.17 -1.34 -2.91
N GLU A 100 -20.67 -2.05 -3.92
CA GLU A 100 -20.98 -3.47 -3.84
C GLU A 100 -19.80 -4.30 -4.34
N PRO A 101 -19.23 -5.21 -3.51
CA PRO A 101 -18.14 -6.07 -3.93
C PRO A 101 -18.51 -6.96 -5.11
N ARG A 102 -17.70 -6.93 -6.17
CA ARG A 102 -17.88 -7.77 -7.38
C ARG A 102 -16.55 -8.26 -7.92
N PHE A 103 -16.58 -9.38 -8.64
CA PHE A 103 -15.43 -9.93 -9.34
C PHE A 103 -15.27 -9.33 -10.73
N TYR A 104 -14.02 -9.08 -11.09
CA TYR A 104 -13.57 -8.52 -12.35
C TYR A 104 -12.34 -9.28 -12.85
N SER A 105 -12.11 -9.26 -14.16
CA SER A 105 -10.87 -9.69 -14.76
C SER A 105 -9.74 -8.71 -14.39
N SER A 106 -8.57 -9.23 -14.02
CA SER A 106 -7.39 -8.38 -13.90
C SER A 106 -7.04 -7.83 -15.28
N PRO A 107 -6.82 -6.50 -15.45
CA PRO A 107 -6.30 -6.00 -16.71
C PRO A 107 -4.87 -6.53 -16.91
N ARG A 108 -4.51 -6.82 -18.16
CA ARG A 108 -3.14 -7.19 -18.52
C ARG A 108 -2.27 -5.94 -18.45
N TYR A 109 -1.58 -5.76 -17.33
CA TYR A 109 -0.65 -4.65 -17.18
C TYR A 109 0.58 -4.88 -18.06
N MET A 110 0.85 -3.92 -18.94
CA MET A 110 2.13 -3.85 -19.64
C MET A 110 3.22 -3.46 -18.65
N LEU A 111 3.90 -4.47 -18.11
CA LEU A 111 5.24 -4.27 -17.59
C LEU A 111 6.10 -3.84 -18.79
N SER A 112 6.73 -2.68 -18.68
CA SER A 112 7.55 -1.99 -19.69
C SER A 112 6.76 -1.04 -20.61
N GLY A 113 7.12 0.24 -20.57
CA GLY A 113 6.46 1.36 -21.24
C GLY A 113 6.56 1.37 -22.76
N GLN A 114 6.18 0.29 -23.43
CA GLN A 114 5.95 0.22 -24.87
C GLN A 114 4.76 -0.71 -25.16
N CYS A 115 3.87 -0.26 -26.07
CA CYS A 115 2.84 -1.02 -26.79
C CYS A 115 1.39 -1.06 -26.27
N GLU A 116 0.73 0.10 -26.17
CA GLU A 116 -0.75 0.29 -26.19
C GLU A 116 -1.64 -0.54 -25.22
N PRO A 117 -2.54 0.10 -24.44
CA PRO A 117 -3.48 -0.62 -23.59
C PRO A 117 -4.46 -1.43 -24.46
N GLU A 118 -4.16 -2.70 -24.68
CA GLU A 118 -5.15 -3.63 -25.17
C GLU A 118 -6.15 -3.88 -24.05
N TRP A 119 -7.45 -3.68 -24.31
CA TRP A 119 -8.55 -4.04 -23.42
C TRP A 119 -8.64 -5.57 -23.25
N LYS A 120 -7.62 -6.17 -22.63
CA LYS A 120 -7.44 -7.61 -22.48
C LYS A 120 -7.28 -7.96 -21.01
N ALA A 121 -7.95 -9.04 -20.64
CA ALA A 121 -7.79 -9.66 -19.35
C ALA A 121 -6.43 -10.39 -19.27
N ASP A 122 -5.84 -10.35 -18.09
CA ASP A 122 -4.83 -11.30 -17.66
C ASP A 122 -5.55 -12.57 -17.21
N GLU A 123 -5.54 -13.59 -18.07
CA GLU A 123 -6.36 -14.81 -17.90
C GLU A 123 -6.02 -15.60 -16.64
N ASP A 124 -4.87 -15.34 -16.02
CA ASP A 124 -4.41 -16.04 -14.82
C ASP A 124 -4.94 -15.41 -13.52
N TYR A 125 -5.62 -14.25 -13.58
CA TYR A 125 -6.02 -13.53 -12.38
C TYR A 125 -7.39 -12.86 -12.43
N VAL A 126 -8.03 -12.84 -11.27
CA VAL A 126 -9.26 -12.08 -11.01
C VAL A 126 -9.03 -11.09 -9.87
N ILE A 127 -9.86 -10.06 -9.84
CA ILE A 127 -9.88 -9.03 -8.81
C ILE A 127 -11.29 -8.95 -8.25
N ILE A 128 -11.42 -8.97 -6.92
CA ILE A 128 -12.67 -8.56 -6.25
C ILE A 128 -12.51 -7.11 -5.79
N THR A 129 -13.50 -6.25 -6.01
CA THR A 129 -13.47 -4.84 -5.59
C THR A 129 -14.86 -4.30 -5.31
N ASP A 130 -14.96 -3.40 -4.33
CA ASP A 130 -16.12 -2.54 -4.08
C ASP A 130 -15.96 -1.14 -4.70
N GLY A 131 -14.83 -0.88 -5.37
CA GLY A 131 -14.43 0.41 -5.92
C GLY A 131 -13.46 1.19 -5.02
N SER A 132 -13.40 0.88 -3.73
CA SER A 132 -12.52 1.53 -2.75
C SER A 132 -11.35 0.64 -2.32
N SER A 133 -11.59 -0.67 -2.17
CA SER A 133 -10.59 -1.67 -1.84
C SER A 133 -10.66 -2.81 -2.85
N ALA A 134 -9.51 -3.35 -3.24
CA ALA A 134 -9.44 -4.43 -4.22
C ALA A 134 -8.42 -5.50 -3.82
N PHE A 135 -8.74 -6.76 -4.12
CA PHE A 135 -7.89 -7.91 -3.84
C PHE A 135 -7.75 -8.78 -5.08
N LYS A 136 -6.51 -9.11 -5.44
CA LYS A 136 -6.14 -9.93 -6.61
C LYS A 136 -5.91 -11.39 -6.21
N PHE A 137 -6.49 -12.32 -6.97
CA PHE A 137 -6.34 -13.76 -6.77
C PHE A 137 -5.77 -14.43 -8.02
N THR A 138 -4.99 -15.48 -7.82
CA THR A 138 -4.54 -16.34 -8.92
C THR A 138 -5.61 -17.37 -9.22
N LEU A 139 -5.91 -17.60 -10.50
CA LEU A 139 -6.77 -18.71 -10.90
C LEU A 139 -5.96 -20.00 -11.03
N SER A 140 -6.58 -21.13 -10.70
CA SER A 140 -5.99 -22.44 -11.00
C SER A 140 -5.78 -22.62 -12.51
N ARG A 141 -4.68 -23.27 -12.90
CA ARG A 141 -4.30 -23.45 -14.31
C ARG A 141 -5.46 -23.97 -15.17
N GLY A 142 -5.75 -23.27 -16.26
CA GLY A 142 -6.78 -23.67 -17.24
C GLY A 142 -8.21 -23.25 -16.86
N PHE A 143 -8.42 -22.66 -15.68
CA PHE A 143 -9.69 -22.05 -15.31
C PHE A 143 -9.75 -20.64 -15.88
N LYS A 144 -10.74 -20.38 -16.76
CA LYS A 144 -11.02 -19.07 -17.33
C LYS A 144 -12.40 -18.60 -16.91
N VAL A 145 -12.52 -17.32 -16.63
CA VAL A 145 -13.79 -16.67 -16.30
C VAL A 145 -14.00 -15.50 -17.23
N ASP A 146 -15.24 -15.32 -17.66
CA ASP A 146 -15.65 -14.17 -18.46
C ASP A 146 -16.20 -13.11 -17.50
N LEU A 147 -15.36 -12.13 -17.17
CA LEU A 147 -15.67 -11.05 -16.23
C LEU A 147 -15.29 -9.71 -16.85
N PRO A 148 -16.03 -8.63 -16.53
CA PRO A 148 -15.66 -7.28 -16.91
C PRO A 148 -14.26 -6.90 -16.39
N LEU A 149 -13.57 -6.00 -17.07
CA LEU A 149 -12.23 -5.57 -16.66
C LEU A 149 -12.28 -4.70 -15.41
N ASN A 150 -11.36 -4.94 -14.47
CA ASN A 150 -11.20 -4.03 -13.36
C ASN A 150 -10.50 -2.74 -13.82
N VAL A 151 -11.25 -1.65 -13.85
CA VAL A 151 -10.78 -0.30 -14.16
C VAL A 151 -11.05 0.67 -13.01
N TYR A 152 -11.41 0.18 -11.81
CA TYR A 152 -11.96 1.00 -10.73
C TYR A 152 -10.99 1.19 -9.56
N CYS A 153 -10.32 0.11 -9.13
CA CYS A 153 -9.45 0.15 -7.96
C CYS A 153 -8.22 -0.74 -8.15
N ASN A 154 -7.02 -0.23 -7.82
CA ASN A 154 -5.82 -1.03 -7.87
C ASN A 154 -5.83 -2.05 -6.73
N PRO A 155 -5.61 -3.35 -7.00
CA PRO A 155 -5.62 -4.35 -5.95
C PRO A 155 -4.41 -4.20 -5.04
N GLU A 156 -4.61 -4.39 -3.74
CA GLU A 156 -3.52 -4.71 -2.83
C GLU A 156 -2.88 -6.04 -3.26
N ASP A 157 -1.58 -6.22 -3.02
CA ASP A 157 -0.83 -7.37 -3.53
C ASP A 157 -1.18 -8.66 -2.76
N SER A 158 -2.34 -9.24 -3.06
CA SER A 158 -2.87 -10.46 -2.44
C SER A 158 -2.62 -11.72 -3.29
N ARG A 159 -1.57 -11.74 -4.12
CA ARG A 159 -1.17 -12.88 -4.99
C ARG A 159 -0.94 -14.22 -4.25
N ARG A 160 -1.11 -14.24 -2.93
CA ARG A 160 -0.89 -15.39 -2.04
C ARG A 160 -2.02 -16.41 -2.11
N TYR A 161 -3.21 -15.99 -2.53
CA TYR A 161 -4.40 -16.84 -2.53
C TYR A 161 -4.79 -17.23 -3.95
N SER A 162 -5.15 -18.51 -4.11
CA SER A 162 -5.55 -19.08 -5.38
C SER A 162 -6.99 -19.56 -5.32
N LEU A 163 -7.75 -19.30 -6.38
CA LEU A 163 -9.12 -19.76 -6.55
C LEU A 163 -9.16 -20.89 -7.59
N THR A 164 -9.64 -22.05 -7.16
CA THR A 164 -10.12 -23.11 -8.05
C THR A 164 -11.52 -22.75 -8.58
N PRO A 165 -12.04 -23.46 -9.61
CA PRO A 165 -13.39 -23.19 -10.12
C PRO A 165 -14.47 -23.28 -9.03
N GLN A 166 -14.34 -24.26 -8.12
CA GLN A 166 -15.28 -24.45 -7.02
C GLN A 166 -15.21 -23.30 -6.02
N THR A 167 -14.01 -22.93 -5.56
CA THR A 167 -13.85 -21.83 -4.59
C THR A 167 -14.20 -20.47 -5.19
N PHE A 168 -13.97 -20.27 -6.50
CA PHE A 168 -14.40 -19.05 -7.19
C PHE A 168 -15.91 -18.95 -7.21
N LYS A 169 -16.61 -20.03 -7.58
CA LYS A 169 -18.08 -20.07 -7.59
C LYS A 169 -18.64 -19.76 -6.20
N GLU A 170 -18.13 -20.44 -5.17
CA GLU A 170 -18.54 -20.23 -3.79
C GLU A 170 -18.31 -18.78 -3.33
N ALA A 171 -17.12 -18.21 -3.63
CA ALA A 171 -16.80 -16.82 -3.31
C ALA A 171 -17.71 -15.83 -4.04
N ALA A 172 -18.07 -16.11 -5.30
CA ALA A 172 -18.95 -15.25 -6.10
C ALA A 172 -20.40 -15.31 -5.62
N GLU A 173 -20.89 -16.49 -5.23
CA GLU A 173 -22.25 -16.67 -4.65
C GLU A 173 -22.37 -16.01 -3.27
N HIS A 174 -21.27 -15.92 -2.52
CA HIS A 174 -21.22 -15.33 -1.17
C HIS A 174 -20.33 -14.08 -1.10
N VAL A 175 -20.36 -13.25 -2.15
CA VAL A 175 -19.44 -12.12 -2.32
C VAL A 175 -19.46 -11.12 -1.16
N SER A 176 -20.65 -10.84 -0.61
CA SER A 176 -20.84 -9.91 0.52
C SER A 176 -20.25 -10.41 1.84
N GLU A 177 -20.06 -11.73 1.99
CA GLU A 177 -19.41 -12.32 3.16
C GLU A 177 -17.91 -12.53 2.90
N PHE A 178 -17.56 -12.99 1.70
CA PHE A 178 -16.18 -13.25 1.31
C PHE A 178 -15.33 -11.98 1.25
N PHE A 179 -15.87 -10.86 0.78
CA PHE A 179 -15.12 -9.61 0.64
C PHE A 179 -14.65 -9.03 1.99
N PRO A 180 -15.51 -8.87 3.02
CA PRO A 180 -15.05 -8.49 4.35
C PRO A 180 -14.03 -9.47 4.96
N PHE A 181 -14.24 -10.78 4.75
CA PHE A 181 -13.32 -11.80 5.23
C PHE A 181 -11.91 -11.64 4.64
N ILE A 182 -11.81 -11.53 3.31
CA ILE A 182 -10.50 -11.37 2.67
C ILE A 182 -9.85 -10.04 3.02
N LYS A 183 -10.64 -8.96 3.14
CA LYS A 183 -10.16 -7.65 3.57
C LYS A 183 -9.48 -7.73 4.92
N GLU A 184 -10.14 -8.33 5.92
CA GLU A 184 -9.55 -8.52 7.24
C GLU A 184 -8.32 -9.44 7.23
N LEU A 185 -8.31 -10.47 6.40
CA LEU A 185 -7.18 -11.39 6.29
C LEU A 185 -5.97 -10.72 5.65
N CYS A 186 -6.15 -9.97 4.57
CA CYS A 186 -5.08 -9.24 3.89
C CYS A 186 -4.48 -8.11 4.74
N GLU A 187 -5.27 -7.44 5.59
CA GLU A 187 -4.74 -6.48 6.58
C GLU A 187 -3.74 -7.12 7.56
N ALA A 188 -3.84 -8.44 7.77
CA ALA A 188 -2.95 -9.21 8.63
C ALA A 188 -1.74 -9.81 7.90
N ASP A 189 -1.70 -9.79 6.57
CA ASP A 189 -0.76 -10.56 5.75
C ASP A 189 0.72 -10.24 6.02
N TYR A 190 1.03 -9.00 6.38
CA TYR A 190 2.40 -8.60 6.74
C TYR A 190 2.89 -9.24 8.05
N TYR A 191 1.97 -9.58 8.94
CA TYR A 191 2.26 -10.03 10.29
C TYR A 191 2.10 -11.54 10.49
N ILE A 192 1.62 -12.28 9.49
CA ILE A 192 1.42 -13.73 9.59
C ILE A 192 2.32 -14.49 8.61
N THR A 193 2.55 -15.78 8.90
CA THR A 193 3.24 -16.67 7.97
C THR A 193 2.28 -17.09 6.86
N ARG A 194 2.82 -17.32 5.66
CA ARG A 194 2.03 -17.75 4.49
C ARG A 194 1.16 -18.99 4.78
N PRO A 195 1.67 -20.08 5.38
CA PRO A 195 0.84 -21.25 5.67
C PRO A 195 -0.35 -20.96 6.61
N ARG A 196 -0.20 -19.99 7.52
CA ARG A 196 -1.27 -19.62 8.45
C ARG A 196 -2.37 -18.83 7.74
N GLY A 197 -1.99 -17.93 6.83
CA GLY A 197 -2.95 -17.22 5.98
C GLY A 197 -3.69 -18.17 5.05
N GLU A 198 -2.96 -19.06 4.35
CA GLU A 198 -3.54 -20.08 3.46
C GLU A 198 -4.49 -21.03 4.19
N LEU A 199 -4.15 -21.48 5.41
CA LEU A 199 -5.05 -22.30 6.23
C LEU A 199 -6.36 -21.56 6.54
N CYS A 200 -6.27 -20.29 6.97
CA CYS A 200 -7.46 -19.49 7.27
C CYS A 200 -8.32 -19.26 6.01
N PHE A 201 -7.68 -18.93 4.89
CA PHE A 201 -8.33 -18.75 3.60
C PHE A 201 -9.06 -20.02 3.13
N ASN A 202 -8.38 -21.16 3.11
CA ASN A 202 -8.97 -22.43 2.69
C ASN A 202 -10.13 -22.83 3.61
N LYS A 203 -10.00 -22.59 4.92
CA LYS A 203 -11.07 -22.87 5.88
C LYS A 203 -12.35 -22.10 5.59
N PHE A 204 -12.30 -20.91 4.98
CA PHE A 204 -13.52 -20.19 4.59
C PHE A 204 -14.44 -21.05 3.68
N PHE A 205 -13.84 -21.86 2.81
CA PHE A 205 -14.57 -22.73 1.87
C PHE A 205 -14.92 -24.10 2.45
N GLU A 206 -14.30 -24.51 3.56
CA GLU A 206 -14.52 -25.80 4.22
C GLU A 206 -15.46 -25.69 5.42
N ASP A 207 -15.24 -24.69 6.27
CA ASP A 207 -15.93 -24.41 7.53
C ASP A 207 -15.77 -22.92 7.88
N ARG A 208 -16.82 -22.14 7.57
CA ARG A 208 -16.83 -20.69 7.80
C ARG A 208 -16.66 -20.33 9.28
N GLU A 209 -17.25 -21.09 10.20
CA GLU A 209 -17.16 -20.79 11.63
C GLU A 209 -15.72 -20.90 12.13
N GLU A 210 -15.03 -21.97 11.75
CA GLU A 210 -13.61 -22.16 12.10
C GLU A 210 -12.73 -21.13 11.38
N ALA A 211 -13.03 -20.75 10.13
CA ALA A 211 -12.32 -19.70 9.41
C ALA A 211 -12.35 -18.36 10.15
N TYR A 212 -13.52 -17.92 10.60
CA TYR A 212 -13.65 -16.68 11.38
C TYR A 212 -13.02 -16.77 12.76
N LYS A 213 -13.01 -17.95 13.38
CA LYS A 213 -12.28 -18.18 14.63
C LYS A 213 -10.77 -18.02 14.44
N LEU A 214 -10.20 -18.63 13.39
CA LEU A 214 -8.80 -18.45 13.01
C LEU A 214 -8.47 -16.99 12.69
N LEU A 215 -9.36 -16.29 11.97
CA LEU A 215 -9.19 -14.87 11.66
C LEU A 215 -9.17 -14.01 12.92
N ARG A 216 -10.05 -14.26 13.90
CA ARG A 216 -10.04 -13.57 15.20
C ARG A 216 -8.74 -13.80 15.97
N GLU A 217 -8.20 -15.01 15.95
CA GLU A 217 -6.90 -15.32 16.57
C GLU A 217 -5.74 -14.61 15.87
N ILE A 218 -5.75 -14.60 14.53
CA ILE A 218 -4.80 -13.84 13.71
C ILE A 218 -4.85 -12.35 14.08
N ARG A 219 -6.04 -11.75 14.14
CA ARG A 219 -6.21 -10.33 14.49
C ARG A 219 -5.68 -10.00 15.88
N ARG A 220 -5.94 -10.85 16.88
CA ARG A 220 -5.38 -10.68 18.24
C ARG A 220 -3.85 -10.72 18.23
N ASP A 221 -3.26 -11.64 17.47
CA ASP A 221 -1.82 -11.74 17.32
C ASP A 221 -1.21 -10.52 16.60
N VAL A 222 -1.87 -10.05 15.54
CA VAL A 222 -1.48 -8.86 14.76
C VAL A 222 -1.54 -7.62 15.64
N ALA A 223 -2.65 -7.41 16.36
CA ALA A 223 -2.80 -6.28 17.28
C ALA A 223 -1.70 -6.26 18.34
N ARG A 224 -1.37 -7.43 18.92
CA ARG A 224 -0.24 -7.57 19.85
C ARG A 224 1.09 -7.18 19.20
N ARG A 225 1.34 -7.59 17.95
CA ARG A 225 2.59 -7.27 17.21
C ARG A 225 2.67 -5.79 16.84
N LYS A 226 1.58 -5.19 16.34
CA LYS A 226 1.47 -3.75 16.05
C LYS A 226 1.76 -2.94 17.32
N ARG A 227 1.08 -3.25 18.42
CA ARG A 227 1.29 -2.58 19.71
C ARG A 227 2.72 -2.69 20.23
N ARG A 228 3.34 -3.87 20.07
CA ARG A 228 4.75 -4.11 20.40
C ARG A 228 5.67 -3.20 19.58
N ASP A 229 5.42 -3.09 18.28
CA ASP A 229 6.23 -2.28 17.38
C ASP A 229 6.03 -0.77 17.66
N GLU A 230 4.80 -0.32 17.87
CA GLU A 230 4.47 1.07 18.26
C GLU A 230 5.20 1.53 19.54
N ILE A 231 5.19 0.71 20.60
CA ILE A 231 5.88 1.05 21.85
C ILE A 231 7.38 1.14 21.62
N PHE A 232 7.95 0.21 20.85
CA PHE A 232 9.37 0.23 20.53
C PHE A 232 9.74 1.45 19.68
N ASP A 233 8.90 1.84 18.73
CA ASP A 233 9.12 3.02 17.90
C ASP A 233 8.99 4.31 18.70
N THR A 234 8.09 4.34 19.68
CA THR A 234 8.00 5.42 20.66
C THR A 234 9.28 5.52 21.49
N LEU A 235 9.83 4.38 21.95
CA LEU A 235 11.12 4.34 22.64
C LEU A 235 12.25 4.87 21.74
N ARG A 236 12.30 4.47 20.48
CA ARG A 236 13.30 4.95 19.52
C ARG A 236 13.21 6.45 19.29
N ALA A 237 11.99 6.98 19.14
CA ALA A 237 11.76 8.40 18.89
C ALA A 237 12.09 9.28 20.11
N LYS A 238 11.69 8.84 21.31
CA LYS A 238 11.92 9.61 22.54
C LYS A 238 13.32 9.41 23.15
N GLY A 239 13.97 8.29 22.83
CA GLY A 239 15.24 7.87 23.46
C GLY A 239 15.08 7.36 24.90
N ILE A 240 13.94 7.58 25.55
CA ILE A 240 13.65 7.11 26.90
C ILE A 240 12.16 6.90 27.12
N LEU A 241 11.79 5.87 27.87
CA LEU A 241 10.45 5.60 28.38
C LEU A 241 10.50 5.26 29.86
N GLU A 242 9.67 5.91 30.67
CA GLU A 242 9.44 5.53 32.06
C GLU A 242 8.41 4.38 32.16
N PHE A 243 8.62 3.48 33.10
CA PHE A 243 7.64 2.46 33.49
C PHE A 243 7.73 2.19 35.01
N LYS A 244 6.85 1.34 35.53
CA LYS A 244 6.71 1.13 36.99
C LYS A 244 8.04 0.85 37.71
N ALA A 245 8.92 0.02 37.13
CA ALA A 245 10.17 -0.39 37.78
C ALA A 245 11.38 0.52 37.48
N GLY A 246 11.29 1.46 36.54
CA GLY A 246 12.41 2.32 36.16
C GLY A 246 12.26 2.90 34.77
N PHE A 247 13.37 3.00 34.03
CA PHE A 247 13.42 3.61 32.70
C PHE A 247 14.01 2.66 31.68
N LEU A 248 13.45 2.64 30.48
CA LEU A 248 14.07 2.07 29.30
C LEU A 248 14.71 3.19 28.50
N VAL A 249 15.99 3.06 28.18
CA VAL A 249 16.76 4.05 27.42
C VAL A 249 17.19 3.43 26.10
N TYR A 250 16.93 4.12 24.99
CA TYR A 250 17.41 3.74 23.68
C TYR A 250 18.52 4.67 23.24
N ASN A 251 19.65 4.08 22.84
CA ASN A 251 20.77 4.79 22.28
C ASN A 251 21.20 4.14 20.94
N PRO A 252 20.98 4.83 19.80
CA PRO A 252 21.31 4.31 18.47
C PRO A 252 22.82 4.28 18.18
N SER A 253 23.66 4.92 19.01
CA SER A 253 25.12 4.88 18.86
C SER A 253 25.71 3.50 19.15
N PHE A 254 24.93 2.59 19.72
CA PHE A 254 25.29 1.19 19.91
C PHE A 254 24.62 0.30 18.85
N SER A 255 25.22 -0.88 18.60
CA SER A 255 24.61 -1.87 17.71
C SER A 255 23.17 -2.17 18.15
N TRP A 256 22.29 -2.50 17.21
CA TRP A 256 20.87 -2.72 17.53
C TRP A 256 20.66 -3.75 18.66
N ARG A 257 21.56 -4.73 18.80
CA ARG A 257 21.57 -5.75 19.88
C ARG A 257 21.87 -5.18 21.27
N ARG A 258 22.49 -4.00 21.37
CA ARG A 258 22.88 -3.33 22.62
C ARG A 258 22.41 -1.88 22.67
N SER A 259 21.35 -1.59 21.92
CA SER A 259 20.81 -0.24 21.79
C SER A 259 19.78 0.11 22.86
N VAL A 260 19.36 -0.84 23.69
CA VAL A 260 18.37 -0.63 24.75
C VAL A 260 18.96 -0.99 26.11
N PHE A 261 18.77 -0.09 27.06
CA PHE A 261 19.22 -0.21 28.45
C PHE A 261 18.03 -0.09 29.40
N TYR A 262 18.14 -0.74 30.54
CA TYR A 262 17.25 -0.60 31.68
C TYR A 262 17.98 0.14 32.79
N VAL A 263 17.37 1.21 33.28
CA VAL A 263 17.87 2.00 34.40
C VAL A 263 16.90 1.85 35.56
N THR A 264 17.39 1.37 36.70
CA THR A 264 16.56 1.21 37.90
C THR A 264 16.23 2.57 38.51
N ARG A 265 15.23 2.62 39.40
CA ARG A 265 14.93 3.85 40.16
C ARG A 265 16.07 4.33 41.05
N ASN A 266 17.05 3.46 41.34
CA ASN A 266 18.21 3.76 42.16
C ASN A 266 19.46 4.11 41.32
N GLY A 267 19.36 4.12 39.98
CA GLY A 267 20.45 4.54 39.09
C GLY A 267 21.35 3.42 38.59
N GLU A 268 21.02 2.15 38.87
CA GLU A 268 21.77 1.02 38.31
C GLU A 268 21.42 0.86 36.82
N VAL A 269 22.44 0.61 35.99
CA VAL A 269 22.29 0.54 34.54
C VAL A 269 22.62 -0.85 34.01
N TYR A 270 21.69 -1.41 33.25
CA TYR A 270 21.81 -2.73 32.63
C TYR A 270 21.55 -2.66 31.13
N ALA A 271 22.39 -3.30 30.33
CA ALA A 271 22.11 -3.55 28.92
C ALA A 271 21.14 -4.72 28.77
N LEU A 272 20.18 -4.60 27.85
CA LEU A 272 19.26 -5.69 27.50
C LEU A 272 19.89 -6.58 26.43
N ASP A 273 20.41 -7.74 26.81
CA ASP A 273 21.20 -8.62 25.93
C ASP A 273 20.35 -9.71 25.26
N TYR A 274 19.46 -9.29 24.35
CA TYR A 274 18.59 -10.21 23.59
C TYR A 274 19.12 -10.42 22.16
N GLU A 275 19.35 -11.69 21.78
CA GLU A 275 19.87 -12.05 20.45
C GLU A 275 18.96 -11.65 19.27
N LYS A 276 17.63 -11.61 19.52
CA LYS A 276 16.61 -11.33 18.50
C LYS A 276 15.89 -10.03 18.82
N ILE A 277 15.84 -9.12 17.85
CA ILE A 277 15.14 -7.85 17.97
C ILE A 277 13.66 -8.03 18.33
N THR A 278 13.01 -9.08 17.81
CA THR A 278 11.60 -9.37 18.12
C THR A 278 11.37 -9.72 19.59
N LYS A 279 12.34 -10.41 20.24
CA LYS A 279 12.31 -10.67 21.68
C LYS A 279 12.54 -9.39 22.47
N LEU A 280 13.52 -8.57 22.08
CA LEU A 280 13.80 -7.29 22.70
C LEU A 280 12.56 -6.38 22.70
N LYS A 281 11.90 -6.25 21.54
CA LYS A 281 10.66 -5.48 21.38
C LYS A 281 9.54 -5.98 22.31
N GLU A 282 9.39 -7.29 22.45
CA GLU A 282 8.38 -7.89 23.34
C GLU A 282 8.69 -7.63 24.83
N VAL A 283 9.97 -7.63 25.19
CA VAL A 283 10.43 -7.29 26.55
C VAL A 283 10.12 -5.83 26.86
N VAL A 284 10.48 -4.91 25.96
CA VAL A 284 10.15 -3.47 26.07
C VAL A 284 8.64 -3.28 26.28
N ARG A 285 7.80 -3.94 25.47
CA ARG A 285 6.34 -3.90 25.63
C ARG A 285 5.90 -4.36 27.02
N ARG A 286 6.42 -5.49 27.52
CA ARG A 286 6.08 -6.02 28.84
C ARG A 286 6.52 -5.11 29.98
N CYS A 287 7.65 -4.43 29.85
CA CYS A 287 8.08 -3.43 30.83
C CYS A 287 7.08 -2.29 30.89
N VAL A 288 6.76 -1.69 29.74
CA VAL A 288 5.88 -0.52 29.66
C VAL A 288 4.45 -0.85 30.08
N GLU A 289 3.85 -1.93 29.57
CA GLU A 289 2.44 -2.23 29.79
C GLU A 289 2.17 -3.03 31.07
N LYS A 290 3.09 -3.92 31.46
CA LYS A 290 2.88 -4.82 32.61
C LYS A 290 3.76 -4.48 33.81
N GLY A 291 4.64 -3.49 33.70
CA GLY A 291 5.59 -3.14 34.76
C GLY A 291 6.62 -4.22 35.06
N LYS A 292 6.83 -5.19 34.16
CA LYS A 292 7.75 -6.32 34.40
C LYS A 292 9.19 -5.90 34.20
N VAL A 293 10.07 -6.27 35.12
CA VAL A 293 11.52 -6.09 34.99
C VAL A 293 12.05 -7.05 33.91
N PRO A 294 12.97 -6.63 33.03
CA PRO A 294 13.62 -7.53 32.08
C PRO A 294 14.46 -8.61 32.78
N GLU A 295 14.54 -9.80 32.19
CA GLU A 295 15.26 -10.94 32.79
C GLU A 295 16.73 -11.02 32.34
N MET A 296 17.02 -10.70 31.08
CA MET A 296 18.37 -10.77 30.52
C MET A 296 19.07 -9.41 30.67
N LEU A 297 19.64 -9.21 31.86
CA LEU A 297 20.32 -7.97 32.25
C LEU A 297 21.82 -8.19 32.33
N LYS A 298 22.60 -7.33 31.67
CA LYS A 298 24.05 -7.27 31.82
C LYS A 298 24.45 -5.92 32.43
N PRO A 299 25.11 -5.89 33.60
CA PRO A 299 25.60 -4.63 34.17
C PRO A 299 26.46 -3.85 33.18
N VAL A 300 26.36 -2.53 33.23
CA VAL A 300 27.15 -1.63 32.38
C VAL A 300 28.17 -0.92 33.26
N ASP A 301 29.43 -1.32 33.15
CA ASP A 301 30.54 -0.71 33.90
C ASP A 301 31.38 0.25 33.05
N ASN A 302 30.97 0.49 31.79
CA ASN A 302 31.72 1.34 30.88
C ASN A 302 31.33 2.81 31.05
N ASP A 303 32.27 3.64 31.51
CA ASP A 303 32.06 5.07 31.79
C ASP A 303 31.47 5.87 30.62
N ARG A 304 31.87 5.56 29.38
CA ARG A 304 31.36 6.27 28.21
C ARG A 304 29.88 5.96 28.02
N THR A 305 29.50 4.68 28.10
CA THR A 305 28.10 4.26 28.02
C THR A 305 27.28 4.84 29.17
N LEU A 306 27.79 4.82 30.40
CA LEU A 306 27.13 5.40 31.56
C LEU A 306 26.89 6.91 31.39
N ARG A 307 27.89 7.67 30.91
CA ARG A 307 27.74 9.10 30.61
C ARG A 307 26.68 9.37 29.54
N GLU A 308 26.65 8.58 28.47
CA GLU A 308 25.64 8.73 27.42
C GLU A 308 24.22 8.44 27.94
N ILE A 309 24.07 7.42 28.78
CA ILE A 309 22.80 7.06 29.43
C ILE A 309 22.37 8.13 30.44
N ALA A 310 23.28 8.58 31.31
CA ALA A 310 23.03 9.67 32.26
C ALA A 310 22.54 10.93 31.55
N ARG A 311 23.13 11.28 30.39
CA ARG A 311 22.68 12.42 29.58
C ARG A 311 21.25 12.27 29.07
N LEU A 312 20.84 11.07 28.67
CA LEU A 312 19.47 10.81 28.19
C LEU A 312 18.47 10.80 29.35
N VAL A 313 18.81 10.13 30.46
CA VAL A 313 18.00 10.08 31.67
C VAL A 313 17.83 11.47 32.28
N GLY A 314 18.90 12.27 32.33
CA GLY A 314 18.91 13.61 32.93
C GLY A 314 17.96 14.61 32.26
N LYS A 315 17.52 14.35 31.02
CA LYS A 315 16.48 15.16 30.36
C LYS A 315 15.10 14.99 31.01
N VAL A 316 14.87 13.87 31.69
CA VAL A 316 13.58 13.51 32.31
C VAL A 316 13.70 13.49 33.84
N LYS A 317 14.85 13.03 34.35
CA LYS A 317 15.16 12.83 35.77
C LYS A 317 16.59 13.29 36.07
N PRO A 318 16.83 14.60 36.23
CA PRO A 318 18.15 15.16 36.48
C PRO A 318 18.85 14.55 37.70
N GLU A 319 18.09 14.27 38.77
CA GLU A 319 18.61 13.69 40.01
C GLU A 319 19.22 12.30 39.80
N LEU A 320 18.63 11.51 38.90
CA LEU A 320 19.10 10.15 38.60
C LEU A 320 20.36 10.16 37.73
N ALA A 321 20.53 11.19 36.89
CA ALA A 321 21.72 11.34 36.07
C ALA A 321 22.99 11.56 36.91
N LEU A 322 22.88 12.24 38.06
CA LEU A 322 23.99 12.42 39.00
C LEU A 322 24.43 11.11 39.66
N VAL A 323 23.50 10.17 39.84
CA VAL A 323 23.79 8.84 40.41
C VAL A 323 24.42 7.91 39.37
N ILE A 324 23.99 8.01 38.10
CA ILE A 324 24.50 7.18 37.00
C ILE A 324 25.86 7.65 36.51
N SER A 325 26.11 8.96 36.53
CA SER A 325 27.36 9.52 36.02
C SER A 325 28.55 9.03 36.87
N PRO A 326 29.59 8.44 36.24
CA PRO A 326 30.83 8.09 36.92
C PRO A 326 31.53 9.31 37.55
#